data_AF-A0A1M3BUI1-F1
#
_entry.id   AF-A0A1M3BUI1-F1
#
_cell.length_a   1.000
_cell.length_b   1.000
_cell.length_c   1.000
_cell.angle_alpha   90.00
_cell.angle_beta   90.00
_cell.angle_gamma   90.00
#
_symmetry.space_group_name_H-M   'P 1'
#
loop_
_entity.id
_entity.type
_entity.pdbx_description
1 polymer ?
#
loop_
_entity_poly.entity_id
_entity_poly.type
_entity_poly.pdbx_seq_one_letter_code
_entity_poly.pdbx_strand_id
1 'polypeptide(L)'
;MQKINIRKFIYHVRHKYLTFNNLVIMTAFLIALGWAWGSLQVMQRNYGLQKEVDYKRRQLQLAELQKDSLELQQRYYQTNEYKELAARESLGLVMPGEKVLILPENSEAAKKSDAKTSGSSAQVASQDKTSNMEQWLNFLFGGYSRSIDTNSEE
;
A
#
# COMPACT_ATOMS: atom_id res chain seq x y z
N MET A 1 -46.40 49.71 26.01
CA MET A 1 -47.04 48.91 27.08
C MET A 1 -46.37 47.53 27.27
N GLN A 2 -45.03 47.44 27.37
CA GLN A 2 -44.33 46.13 27.47
C GLN A 2 -43.68 45.83 28.83
N LYS A 3 -43.64 46.81 29.75
CA LYS A 3 -42.95 46.67 31.05
C LYS A 3 -43.73 45.83 32.09
N ILE A 4 -45.04 45.64 31.89
CA ILE A 4 -45.90 44.92 32.85
C ILE A 4 -45.70 43.39 32.72
N ASN A 5 -45.45 42.89 31.51
CA ASN A 5 -45.29 41.46 31.27
C ASN A 5 -43.96 40.92 31.84
N ILE A 6 -42.88 41.71 31.74
CA ILE A 6 -41.57 41.37 32.32
C ILE A 6 -41.62 41.32 33.85
N ARG A 7 -42.31 42.28 34.50
CA ARG A 7 -42.45 42.28 35.97
C ARG A 7 -43.26 41.09 36.48
N LYS A 8 -44.34 40.71 35.78
CA LYS A 8 -45.14 39.53 36.11
C LYS A 8 -44.36 38.23 35.90
N PHE A 9 -43.57 38.15 34.83
CA PHE A 9 -42.68 37.03 34.57
C PHE A 9 -41.62 36.88 35.65
N ILE A 10 -40.92 37.97 36.00
CA ILE A 10 -39.93 37.99 37.09
C ILE A 10 -40.57 37.59 38.44
N TYR A 11 -41.79 38.05 38.72
CA TYR A 11 -42.50 37.69 39.95
C TYR A 11 -42.82 36.18 40.02
N HIS A 12 -43.30 35.60 38.92
CA HIS A 12 -43.57 34.16 38.85
C HIS A 12 -42.28 33.33 38.92
N VAL A 13 -41.22 33.78 38.24
CA VAL A 13 -39.88 33.18 38.33
C VAL A 13 -39.39 33.20 39.78
N ARG A 14 -39.49 34.35 40.46
CA ARG A 14 -39.02 34.52 41.83
C ARG A 14 -39.79 33.72 42.87
N HIS A 15 -41.10 33.57 42.72
CA HIS A 15 -41.92 32.89 43.73
C HIS A 15 -42.20 31.41 43.46
N LYS A 16 -42.18 30.99 42.19
CA LYS A 16 -42.47 29.60 41.81
C LYS A 16 -41.22 28.79 41.53
N TYR A 17 -40.17 29.41 40.98
CA TYR A 17 -38.94 28.71 40.58
C TYR A 17 -37.77 28.93 41.55
N LEU A 18 -37.74 30.04 42.29
CA LEU A 18 -36.70 30.38 43.27
C LEU A 18 -36.99 29.77 44.65
N THR A 19 -37.26 28.46 44.68
CA THR A 19 -37.31 27.65 45.92
C THR A 19 -35.97 26.92 46.11
N PHE A 20 -35.58 26.63 47.35
CA PHE A 20 -34.28 26.02 47.67
C PHE A 20 -34.04 24.71 46.90
N ASN A 21 -35.07 23.88 46.74
CA ASN A 21 -34.98 22.62 46.00
C ASN A 21 -34.65 22.84 44.51
N ASN A 22 -35.33 23.79 43.85
CA ASN A 22 -35.06 24.10 42.45
C ASN A 22 -33.66 24.71 42.24
N LEU A 23 -33.15 25.47 43.20
CA LEU A 23 -31.79 26.01 43.17
C LEU A 23 -30.74 24.89 43.21
N VAL A 24 -30.95 23.89 44.07
CA VAL A 24 -30.08 22.71 44.17
C VAL A 24 -30.10 21.91 42.86
N ILE A 25 -31.29 21.65 42.30
CA ILE A 25 -31.44 20.94 41.01
C ILE A 25 -30.75 21.72 39.87
N MET A 26 -30.93 23.04 39.81
CA MET A 26 -30.28 23.90 38.81
C MET A 26 -28.75 23.85 38.94
N THR A 27 -28.23 23.88 40.17
CA THR A 27 -26.79 23.81 40.43
C THR A 27 -26.23 22.45 40.02
N ALA A 28 -26.91 21.36 40.37
CA ALA A 28 -26.54 20.01 39.94
C ALA A 28 -26.54 19.87 38.41
N PHE A 29 -27.52 20.46 37.73
CA PHE A 29 -27.61 20.46 36.27
C PHE A 29 -26.45 21.24 35.63
N LEU A 30 -26.09 22.40 36.17
CA LEU A 30 -24.94 23.19 35.70
C LEU A 30 -23.62 22.44 35.88
N ILE A 31 -23.45 21.73 37.01
CA ILE A 31 -22.29 20.87 37.23
C ILE A 31 -22.26 19.74 36.20
N ALA A 32 -23.37 19.05 35.98
CA ALA A 32 -23.46 17.97 34.98
C ALA A 32 -23.13 18.45 33.56
N LEU A 33 -23.62 19.64 33.17
CA LEU A 33 -23.28 20.26 31.90
C LEU A 33 -21.80 20.63 31.80
N GLY A 34 -21.21 21.16 32.87
CA GLY A 34 -19.77 21.46 32.93
C GLY A 34 -18.91 20.20 32.76
N TRP A 35 -19.32 19.09 33.38
CA TRP A 35 -18.67 17.79 33.20
C TRP A 35 -18.79 17.27 31.77
N ALA A 36 -19.98 17.35 31.17
CA ALA A 36 -20.19 16.93 29.78
C ALA A 36 -19.34 17.76 28.81
N TRP A 37 -19.25 19.07 29.01
CA TRP A 37 -18.45 19.98 28.18
C TRP A 37 -16.95 19.70 28.30
N GLY A 38 -16.45 19.53 29.54
CA GLY A 38 -15.04 19.21 29.78
C GLY A 38 -14.63 17.86 29.18
N SER A 39 -15.50 16.86 29.26
CA SER A 39 -15.27 15.53 28.67
C SER A 39 -15.13 15.59 27.14
N LEU A 40 -16.04 16.33 26.46
CA LEU A 40 -15.98 16.51 25.01
C LEU A 40 -14.69 17.21 24.55
N GLN A 41 -14.23 18.22 25.29
CA GLN A 41 -13.03 18.98 24.94
C GLN A 41 -11.75 18.15 25.08
N VAL A 42 -11.65 17.33 26.13
CA VAL A 42 -10.53 16.38 26.31
C VAL A 42 -10.52 15.35 25.20
N MET A 43 -11.69 14.80 24.85
CA MET A 43 -11.83 13.82 23.77
C MET A 43 -11.33 14.39 22.44
N GLN A 44 -11.82 15.56 22.04
CA GLN A 44 -11.39 16.22 20.78
C GLN A 44 -9.89 16.49 20.74
N ARG A 45 -9.31 16.99 21.84
CA ARG A 45 -7.87 17.26 21.94
C ARG A 45 -7.06 15.97 21.85
N ASN A 46 -7.51 14.91 22.51
CA ASN A 46 -6.83 13.62 22.52
C ASN A 46 -6.85 12.96 21.12
N TYR A 47 -7.98 13.01 20.41
CA TYR A 47 -8.05 12.54 19.01
C TYR A 47 -7.10 13.30 18.08
N GLY A 48 -7.00 14.63 18.22
CA GLY A 48 -6.05 15.43 17.44
C GLY A 48 -4.61 14.99 17.68
N LEU A 49 -4.22 14.81 18.95
CA LEU A 49 -2.89 14.35 19.33
C LEU A 49 -2.60 12.92 18.84
N GLN A 50 -3.55 12.00 18.97
CA GLN A 50 -3.41 10.63 18.44
C GLN A 50 -3.21 10.64 16.93
N LYS A 51 -3.99 11.44 16.20
CA LYS A 51 -3.86 11.54 14.74
C LYS A 51 -2.48 12.07 14.33
N GLU A 52 -1.94 13.04 15.05
CA GLU A 52 -0.59 13.57 14.79
C GLU A 52 0.49 12.52 15.08
N VAL A 53 0.37 11.79 16.19
CA VAL A 53 1.28 10.68 16.53
C VAL A 53 1.24 9.60 15.46
N ASP A 54 0.05 9.19 15.02
CA ASP A 54 -0.10 8.17 13.98
C ASP A 54 0.45 8.64 12.63
N TYR A 55 0.27 9.92 12.31
CA TYR A 55 0.86 10.51 11.11
C TYR A 55 2.39 10.47 11.16
N LYS A 56 2.99 10.92 12.27
CA LYS A 56 4.45 10.90 12.48
C LYS A 56 5.01 9.48 12.46
N ARG A 57 4.31 8.52 13.07
CA ARG A 57 4.70 7.09 13.02
C ARG A 57 4.73 6.55 11.60
N ARG A 58 3.71 6.86 10.79
CA ARG A 58 3.71 6.46 9.36
C ARG A 58 4.86 7.08 8.58
N GLN A 59 5.15 8.37 8.81
CA GLN A 59 6.28 9.03 8.17
C GLN A 59 7.61 8.36 8.55
N LEU A 60 7.79 8.03 9.83
CA LEU A 60 8.99 7.35 10.31
C LEU A 60 9.15 5.97 9.68
N GLN A 61 8.09 5.17 9.62
CA GLN A 61 8.11 3.86 8.96
C GLN A 61 8.49 3.95 7.47
N LEU A 62 7.97 4.95 6.76
CA LEU A 62 8.33 5.18 5.35
C LEU A 62 9.80 5.57 5.21
N ALA A 63 10.31 6.43 6.10
CA ALA A 63 11.70 6.86 6.08
C ALA A 63 12.66 5.70 6.42
N GLU A 64 12.31 4.86 7.38
CA GLU A 64 13.05 3.64 7.72
C GLU A 64 13.10 2.67 6.53
N LEU A 65 11.94 2.42 5.89
CA LEU A 65 11.89 1.55 4.72
C LEU A 65 12.75 2.08 3.56
N GLN A 66 12.72 3.39 3.32
CA GLN A 66 13.56 4.03 2.30
C GLN A 66 15.04 3.88 2.64
N LYS A 67 15.42 4.10 3.91
CA LYS A 67 16.79 3.91 4.37
C LYS A 67 17.25 2.48 4.15
N ASP A 68 16.45 1.49 4.56
CA ASP A 68 16.80 0.08 4.42
C ASP A 68 16.93 -0.33 2.95
N SER A 69 16.06 0.19 2.08
CA SER A 69 16.15 -0.01 0.64
C SER A 69 17.42 0.60 0.04
N LEU A 70 17.78 1.83 0.44
CA LEU A 70 19.01 2.49 0.00
C LEU A 70 20.26 1.76 0.50
N GLU A 71 20.23 1.27 1.74
CA GLU A 71 21.32 0.49 2.32
C GLU A 71 21.53 -0.82 1.57
N LEU A 72 20.44 -1.52 1.22
CA LEU A 72 20.51 -2.73 0.40
C LEU A 72 21.07 -2.43 -1.00
N GLN A 73 20.62 -1.35 -1.63
CA GLN A 73 21.11 -0.91 -2.94
C GLN A 73 22.61 -0.57 -2.89
N GLN A 74 23.05 0.15 -1.86
CA GLN A 74 24.46 0.43 -1.64
C GLN A 74 25.27 -0.86 -1.50
N ARG A 75 24.81 -1.82 -0.69
CA ARG A 75 25.48 -3.12 -0.50
C ARG A 75 25.56 -3.87 -1.82
N TYR A 76 24.49 -3.88 -2.63
CA TYR A 76 24.49 -4.49 -3.96
C TYR A 76 25.59 -3.90 -4.86
N TYR A 77 25.72 -2.58 -4.91
CA TYR A 77 26.78 -1.93 -5.71
C TYR A 77 28.19 -2.16 -5.18
N GLN A 78 28.33 -2.50 -3.89
CA GLN A 78 29.63 -2.85 -3.30
C GLN A 78 30.07 -4.28 -3.59
N THR A 79 29.15 -5.16 -4.03
CA THR A 79 29.47 -6.56 -4.37
C THR A 79 30.49 -6.65 -5.50
N ASN A 80 31.31 -7.69 -5.48
CA ASN A 80 32.30 -7.92 -6.54
C ASN A 80 31.62 -8.22 -7.87
N GLU A 81 30.55 -9.00 -7.86
CA GLU A 81 29.73 -9.34 -9.04
C GLU A 81 29.23 -8.08 -9.76
N TYR A 82 28.67 -7.12 -9.02
CA TYR A 82 28.20 -5.87 -9.63
C TYR A 82 29.36 -5.06 -10.20
N LYS A 83 30.47 -4.92 -9.47
CA LYS A 83 31.65 -4.19 -9.95
C LYS A 83 32.24 -4.83 -11.21
N GLU A 84 32.25 -6.16 -11.27
CA GLU A 84 32.72 -6.90 -12.42
C GLU A 84 31.80 -6.68 -13.64
N LEU A 85 30.49 -6.82 -13.44
CA LEU A 85 29.50 -6.58 -14.50
C LEU A 85 29.57 -5.14 -15.01
N ALA A 86 29.70 -4.17 -14.11
CA ALA A 86 29.89 -2.76 -14.47
C ALA A 86 31.21 -2.54 -15.22
N ALA A 87 32.31 -3.18 -14.84
CA ALA A 87 33.59 -3.10 -15.56
C ALA A 87 33.50 -3.72 -16.97
N ARG A 88 32.77 -4.83 -17.12
CA ARG A 88 32.50 -5.47 -18.42
C ARG A 88 31.69 -4.55 -19.33
N GLU A 89 30.62 -3.96 -18.81
CA GLU A 89 29.75 -3.07 -19.58
C GLU A 89 30.45 -1.76 -19.97
N SER A 90 31.14 -1.13 -19.02
CA SER A 90 31.75 0.20 -19.24
C SER A 90 33.09 0.17 -19.96
N LEU A 91 33.92 -0.84 -19.70
CA LEU A 91 35.29 -0.91 -20.23
C LEU A 91 35.48 -2.02 -21.26
N GLY A 92 34.48 -2.89 -21.47
CA GLY A 92 34.61 -4.07 -22.34
C GLY A 92 35.65 -5.07 -21.84
N LEU A 93 36.07 -4.97 -20.57
CA LEU A 93 37.10 -5.82 -19.98
C LEU A 93 36.48 -7.15 -19.58
N VAL A 94 37.20 -8.24 -19.85
CA VAL A 94 36.82 -9.58 -19.44
C VAL A 94 37.88 -10.17 -18.52
N MET A 95 37.46 -11.14 -17.69
CA MET A 95 38.40 -11.85 -16.84
C MET A 95 39.43 -12.64 -17.68
N PRO A 96 40.66 -12.85 -17.17
CA PRO A 96 41.65 -13.67 -17.84
C PRO A 96 41.12 -15.07 -18.13
N GLY A 97 41.11 -15.48 -19.40
CA GLY A 97 40.63 -16.79 -19.85
C GLY A 97 39.23 -16.79 -20.48
N GLU A 98 38.50 -15.67 -20.39
CA GLU A 98 37.21 -15.51 -21.05
C GLU A 98 37.37 -14.93 -22.47
N LYS A 99 36.52 -15.38 -23.42
CA LYS A 99 36.53 -14.91 -24.81
C LYS A 99 35.21 -14.27 -25.17
N VAL A 100 35.25 -13.00 -25.57
CA VAL A 100 34.09 -12.31 -26.15
C VAL A 100 33.86 -12.82 -27.57
N LEU A 101 32.68 -13.40 -27.83
CA LEU A 101 32.29 -13.81 -29.17
C LEU A 101 31.55 -12.65 -29.86
N ILE A 102 32.23 -11.98 -30.80
CA ILE A 102 31.59 -10.98 -31.66
C ILE A 102 31.00 -11.73 -32.87
N LEU A 103 29.68 -11.82 -32.93
CA LEU A 103 29.00 -12.45 -34.06
C LEU A 103 28.83 -11.45 -35.22
N PRO A 104 28.97 -11.89 -36.48
CA PRO A 104 28.61 -11.09 -37.64
C PRO A 104 27.10 -10.84 -37.69
N GLU A 105 26.66 -9.88 -38.51
CA GLU A 105 25.24 -9.64 -38.71
C GLU A 105 24.50 -10.94 -39.06
N ASN A 106 23.35 -11.12 -38.42
CA ASN A 106 22.60 -12.36 -38.54
C ASN A 106 22.16 -12.56 -40.01
N SER A 107 22.29 -13.78 -40.52
CA SER A 107 21.93 -14.07 -41.91
C SER A 107 20.44 -13.81 -42.18
N GLU A 108 20.05 -13.52 -43.42
CA GLU A 108 18.64 -13.32 -43.78
C GLU A 108 17.75 -14.53 -43.47
N ALA A 109 18.32 -15.75 -43.49
CA ALA A 109 17.62 -16.95 -43.05
C ALA A 109 17.35 -16.96 -41.54
N ALA A 110 18.32 -16.52 -40.74
CA ALA A 110 18.21 -16.43 -39.30
C ALA A 110 17.32 -15.25 -38.85
N LYS A 111 17.36 -14.11 -39.54
CA LYS A 111 16.39 -13.01 -39.35
C LYS A 111 14.96 -13.47 -39.66
N LYS A 112 14.77 -14.30 -40.68
CA LYS A 112 13.46 -14.89 -41.02
C LYS A 112 12.99 -15.92 -39.99
N SER A 113 13.89 -16.73 -39.41
CA SER A 113 13.53 -17.61 -38.31
C SER A 113 13.21 -16.83 -37.03
N ASP A 114 13.98 -15.79 -36.71
CA ASP A 114 13.73 -14.93 -35.55
C ASP A 114 12.46 -14.10 -35.71
N ALA A 115 12.11 -13.65 -36.92
CA ALA A 115 10.82 -13.02 -37.22
C ALA A 115 9.65 -14.00 -37.15
N LYS A 116 9.87 -15.26 -37.54
CA LYS A 116 8.89 -16.35 -37.40
C LYS A 116 8.67 -16.72 -35.92
N THR A 117 9.69 -16.55 -35.07
CA THR A 117 9.62 -16.73 -33.61
C THR A 117 9.20 -15.45 -32.86
N SER A 118 9.41 -14.25 -33.41
CA SER A 118 8.98 -12.97 -32.81
C SER A 118 7.53 -12.61 -33.18
N GLY A 119 7.02 -13.13 -34.30
CA GLY A 119 5.59 -13.22 -34.61
C GLY A 119 4.92 -14.47 -34.01
N SER A 120 5.72 -15.35 -33.40
CA SER A 120 5.27 -16.49 -32.61
C SER A 120 5.89 -16.38 -31.23
N SER A 121 5.50 -15.34 -30.47
CA SER A 121 5.28 -15.56 -29.04
C SER A 121 4.50 -16.86 -28.99
N ALA A 122 5.19 -17.94 -28.58
CA ALA A 122 4.80 -19.34 -28.72
C ALA A 122 3.36 -19.44 -29.14
N GLN A 123 3.08 -19.75 -30.42
CA GLN A 123 1.72 -19.94 -30.91
C GLN A 123 0.98 -20.73 -29.84
N VAL A 124 0.20 -19.99 -29.05
CA VAL A 124 -0.45 -20.51 -27.86
C VAL A 124 -1.53 -21.33 -28.50
N ALA A 125 -1.21 -22.60 -28.77
CA ALA A 125 -2.18 -23.62 -29.09
C ALA A 125 -3.30 -23.38 -28.11
N SER A 126 -4.43 -22.89 -28.63
CA SER A 126 -5.59 -22.36 -27.92
C SER A 126 -5.54 -22.72 -26.45
N GLN A 127 -4.87 -21.89 -25.62
CA GLN A 127 -4.75 -22.22 -24.22
C GLN A 127 -6.12 -22.00 -23.64
N ASP A 128 -6.85 -23.10 -23.50
CA ASP A 128 -7.84 -23.26 -22.46
C ASP A 128 -7.35 -22.53 -21.23
N LYS A 129 -8.24 -21.71 -20.66
CA LYS A 129 -8.01 -20.76 -19.56
C LYS A 129 -7.50 -21.46 -18.29
N THR A 130 -6.29 -21.97 -18.31
CA THR A 130 -5.64 -22.61 -17.18
C THR A 130 -4.94 -21.52 -16.37
N SER A 131 -5.19 -21.51 -15.06
CA SER A 131 -4.57 -20.55 -14.15
C SER A 131 -3.06 -20.80 -14.07
N ASN A 132 -2.25 -19.75 -13.84
CA ASN A 132 -0.80 -19.88 -13.66
C ASN A 132 -0.43 -20.94 -12.61
N MET A 133 -1.22 -21.07 -11.54
CA MET A 133 -0.98 -22.08 -10.49
C MET A 133 -1.22 -23.51 -11.00
N GLU A 134 -2.22 -23.67 -11.86
CA GLU A 134 -2.57 -24.94 -12.50
C GLU A 134 -1.46 -25.39 -13.47
N GLN A 135 -0.85 -24.43 -14.18
CA GLN A 135 0.32 -24.68 -15.01
C GLN A 135 1.52 -25.15 -14.18
N TRP A 136 1.77 -24.53 -13.03
CA TRP A 136 2.86 -24.93 -12.12
C TRP A 136 2.64 -26.32 -11.52
N LEU A 137 1.41 -26.64 -11.09
CA LEU A 137 1.09 -27.98 -10.59
C LEU A 137 1.24 -29.03 -11.69
N ASN A 138 0.75 -28.74 -12.90
CA ASN A 138 0.88 -29.66 -14.03
C ASN A 138 2.34 -29.87 -14.45
N PHE A 139 3.18 -28.84 -14.34
CA PHE A 139 4.63 -28.94 -14.59
C PHE A 139 5.33 -29.82 -13.54
N LEU A 140 5.06 -29.59 -12.25
CA LEU A 140 5.74 -30.29 -11.16
C LEU A 140 5.28 -31.75 -11.00
N PHE A 141 4.05 -32.05 -11.40
CA PHE A 141 3.43 -33.38 -11.20
C PHE A 141 3.04 -34.11 -12.50
N GLY A 142 3.47 -33.59 -13.66
CA GLY A 142 3.45 -34.31 -14.94
C GLY A 142 2.10 -34.40 -15.67
N GLY A 143 1.21 -33.43 -15.51
CA GLY A 143 -0.15 -33.45 -16.11
C GLY A 143 -0.21 -33.37 -17.64
N TYR A 144 0.89 -32.97 -18.31
CA TYR A 144 0.93 -32.76 -19.76
C TYR A 144 1.03 -34.05 -20.61
N SER A 145 1.26 -35.23 -20.02
CA SER A 145 1.45 -36.46 -20.80
C SER A 145 0.16 -37.02 -21.40
N ARG A 146 -1.03 -36.53 -21.00
CA ARG A 146 -2.32 -37.13 -21.38
C ARG A 146 -3.03 -36.44 -22.55
N SER A 147 -2.65 -35.22 -22.89
CA SER A 147 -3.27 -34.43 -23.98
C SER A 147 -2.54 -34.56 -25.32
N ILE A 148 -1.41 -35.27 -25.36
CA ILE A 148 -0.65 -35.49 -26.61
C ILE A 148 -1.20 -36.68 -27.41
N ASP A 149 -1.79 -37.70 -26.76
CA ASP A 149 -2.30 -38.90 -27.44
C ASP A 149 -3.66 -38.70 -28.15
N THR A 150 -4.39 -37.61 -27.87
CA THR A 150 -5.75 -37.42 -28.41
C THR A 150 -5.79 -36.66 -29.74
N ASN A 151 -4.64 -36.25 -30.29
CA ASN A 151 -4.54 -35.46 -31.52
C ASN A 151 -3.81 -36.20 -32.66
N SER A 152 -3.53 -37.49 -32.50
CA SER A 152 -2.90 -38.35 -33.52
C SER A 152 -3.87 -39.29 -34.25
N GLU A 153 -5.17 -39.21 -33.97
CA GLU A 153 -6.22 -39.89 -34.74
C GLU A 153 -7.25 -38.87 -35.25
N GLU A 154 -6.87 -38.10 -36.27
CA GLU A 154 -7.76 -37.60 -37.33
C GLU A 154 -6.94 -37.19 -38.57
#